data_AF-E3NV59-F1
#
_entry.id   AF-E3NV59-F1
#
_cell.length_a   1.000
_cell.length_b   1.000
_cell.length_c   1.000
_cell.angle_alpha   90.00
_cell.angle_beta   90.00
_cell.angle_gamma   90.00
#
_symmetry.space_group_name_H-M   'P 1'
#
loop_
_entity.id
_entity.type
_entity.pdbx_description
1 polymer ?
#
loop_
_entity_poly.entity_id
_entity_poly.type
_entity_poly.pdbx_seq_one_letter_code
_entity_poly.pdbx_strand_id
1 'polypeptide(L)'
;MSQQAAAKVLWFSTRLKARNMSLNTLRKAVTKHMSFFSKYSIGIDIDEEQQVSVVGPEYITECVYIFTSNEEMNGKVVEEGDWDDMNELRAWKYSNNPVEEWMQLLKHVLDIFQRQSINSLSMTMDAFVDQNVSIIDFLKSNVKSVDRCNLCQLRDETNLVLLLDIKNNNFNAKIPKNLKELTILESKWIGYERLLEIDCKSVILEKNRISDEQWNLFFKKWISMETNQNLEYLELDNRDLEEFRGRVLYHMKWLIYHMKWLVKKFPEL
;
A
#
# COMPACT_ATOMS: atom_id res chain seq x y z
N MET A 1 8.47 -13.93 -26.16
CA MET A 1 9.34 -12.88 -25.58
C MET A 1 10.44 -12.52 -26.57
N SER A 2 10.41 -11.38 -27.23
CA SER A 2 11.57 -10.96 -28.03
C SER A 2 11.75 -9.46 -27.96
N GLN A 3 12.65 -9.04 -27.07
CA GLN A 3 13.48 -7.84 -27.14
C GLN A 3 12.83 -6.45 -27.24
N GLN A 4 11.59 -6.26 -27.72
CA GLN A 4 10.98 -4.95 -27.95
C GLN A 4 10.33 -4.32 -26.70
N ALA A 5 9.70 -5.11 -25.83
CA ALA A 5 9.18 -4.64 -24.54
C ALA A 5 10.31 -4.39 -23.53
N ALA A 6 11.26 -5.33 -23.47
CA ALA A 6 12.54 -5.11 -22.82
C ALA A 6 13.21 -3.88 -23.42
N ALA A 7 13.21 -3.67 -24.74
CA ALA A 7 13.78 -2.47 -25.37
C ALA A 7 12.99 -1.17 -25.12
N LYS A 8 11.72 -1.17 -24.70
CA LYS A 8 10.96 0.05 -24.32
C LYS A 8 11.18 0.43 -22.85
N VAL A 9 11.24 -0.56 -21.95
CA VAL A 9 11.74 -0.37 -20.57
C VAL A 9 13.24 -0.07 -20.57
N LEU A 10 13.99 -0.69 -21.49
CA LEU A 10 15.38 -0.36 -21.78
C LEU A 10 15.45 1.00 -22.48
N TRP A 11 14.51 1.44 -23.33
CA TRP A 11 14.45 2.79 -23.91
C TRP A 11 14.29 3.84 -22.81
N PHE A 12 13.51 3.52 -21.76
CA PHE A 12 13.49 4.24 -20.48
C PHE A 12 14.87 4.25 -19.80
N SER A 13 15.56 3.12 -19.75
CA SER A 13 16.95 3.05 -19.24
C SER A 13 17.99 3.70 -20.19
N THR A 14 17.70 3.87 -21.48
CA THR A 14 18.66 4.22 -22.53
C THR A 14 18.66 5.72 -22.79
N ARG A 15 17.55 6.43 -22.59
CA ARG A 15 17.58 7.89 -22.39
C ARG A 15 18.34 8.30 -21.13
N LEU A 16 18.45 7.40 -20.14
CA LEU A 16 19.35 7.56 -19.00
C LEU A 16 20.81 7.14 -19.26
N LYS A 17 21.06 6.20 -20.19
CA LYS A 17 22.42 5.88 -20.70
C LYS A 17 22.94 6.84 -21.76
N ALA A 18 22.11 7.72 -22.33
CA ALA A 18 22.55 8.71 -23.34
C ALA A 18 23.58 9.73 -22.81
N ARG A 19 23.87 9.72 -21.50
CA ARG A 19 25.10 10.25 -20.92
C ARG A 19 25.93 9.12 -20.29
N ASN A 20 26.88 8.54 -21.04
CA ASN A 20 28.21 8.04 -20.61
C ASN A 20 28.60 6.69 -21.23
N MET A 21 29.63 6.66 -22.07
CA MET A 21 31.08 6.65 -21.75
C MET A 21 31.60 5.26 -21.33
N SER A 22 32.76 4.93 -21.88
CA SER A 22 33.39 3.61 -21.98
C SER A 22 33.86 2.97 -20.65
N LEU A 23 34.12 1.66 -20.73
CA LEU A 23 34.19 0.65 -19.67
C LEU A 23 35.22 0.84 -18.52
N ASN A 24 36.12 1.82 -18.54
CA ASN A 24 37.12 1.97 -17.47
C ASN A 24 36.65 2.81 -16.26
N THR A 25 35.42 3.34 -16.28
CA THR A 25 34.85 4.18 -15.21
C THR A 25 33.96 3.39 -14.23
N LEU A 26 33.87 2.06 -14.37
CA LEU A 26 32.82 1.22 -13.78
C LEU A 26 32.77 1.21 -12.26
N ARG A 27 33.89 1.27 -11.51
CA ARG A 27 33.84 1.19 -10.03
C ARG A 27 33.24 2.42 -9.36
N LYS A 28 33.52 3.64 -9.85
CA LYS A 28 32.88 4.87 -9.38
C LYS A 28 31.50 5.08 -10.02
N ALA A 29 31.31 4.60 -11.25
CA ALA A 29 30.01 4.63 -11.92
C ALA A 29 29.00 3.68 -11.25
N VAL A 30 29.39 2.49 -10.80
CA VAL A 30 28.50 1.53 -10.12
C VAL A 30 27.94 2.11 -8.83
N THR A 31 28.76 2.75 -7.97
CA THR A 31 28.25 3.42 -6.76
C THR A 31 27.34 4.60 -7.10
N LYS A 32 27.67 5.36 -8.16
CA LYS A 32 26.83 6.47 -8.66
C LYS A 32 25.51 5.97 -9.27
N HIS A 33 25.52 4.83 -9.95
CA HIS A 33 24.33 4.16 -10.49
C HIS A 33 23.46 3.57 -9.39
N MET A 34 24.04 2.97 -8.35
CA MET A 34 23.27 2.51 -7.19
C MET A 34 22.58 3.69 -6.48
N SER A 35 23.28 4.82 -6.29
CA SER A 35 22.68 6.04 -5.73
C SER A 35 21.59 6.67 -6.63
N PHE A 36 21.57 6.30 -7.91
CA PHE A 36 20.60 6.77 -8.87
C PHE A 36 19.33 5.91 -8.83
N PHE A 37 19.48 4.58 -8.86
CA PHE A 37 18.36 3.64 -8.76
C PHE A 37 17.68 3.64 -7.39
N SER A 38 18.41 3.99 -6.32
CA SER A 38 17.84 4.15 -4.98
C SER A 38 16.78 5.26 -4.87
N LYS A 39 16.74 6.18 -5.85
CA LYS A 39 15.76 7.26 -5.90
C LYS A 39 14.46 6.90 -6.64
N TYR A 40 14.43 5.77 -7.34
CA TYR A 40 13.24 5.30 -8.03
C TYR A 40 12.32 4.55 -7.08
N SER A 41 11.01 4.76 -7.20
CA SER A 41 10.04 3.95 -6.46
C SER A 41 9.52 2.82 -7.32
N ILE A 42 9.34 1.63 -6.76
CA ILE A 42 8.72 0.49 -7.43
C ILE A 42 7.34 0.26 -6.83
N GLY A 43 6.31 0.32 -7.68
CA GLY A 43 4.92 0.03 -7.37
C GLY A 43 4.45 -1.27 -8.03
N ILE A 44 3.50 -1.93 -7.37
CA ILE A 44 2.78 -3.08 -7.89
C ILE A 44 1.30 -2.80 -7.72
N ASP A 45 0.53 -3.06 -8.76
CA ASP A 45 -0.93 -3.07 -8.69
C ASP A 45 -1.47 -4.38 -9.27
N ILE A 46 -2.40 -5.01 -8.55
CA ILE A 46 -2.99 -6.30 -8.87
C ILE A 46 -4.49 -6.14 -8.66
N ASP A 47 -5.14 -5.52 -9.65
CA ASP A 47 -6.58 -5.26 -9.64
C ASP A 47 -7.28 -6.04 -10.77
N GLU A 48 -7.86 -5.40 -11.78
CA GLU A 48 -8.37 -6.12 -12.97
C GLU A 48 -7.22 -6.59 -13.89
N GLU A 49 -6.11 -5.84 -13.92
CA GLU A 49 -4.92 -6.12 -14.72
C GLU A 49 -3.68 -6.07 -13.81
N GLN A 50 -2.69 -6.95 -14.04
CA GLN A 50 -1.45 -6.92 -13.26
C GLN A 50 -0.47 -5.89 -13.80
N GLN A 51 0.06 -5.08 -12.90
CA GLN A 51 0.87 -3.92 -13.24
C GLN A 51 2.16 -3.90 -12.43
N VAL A 52 3.23 -3.43 -13.06
CA VAL A 52 4.44 -3.01 -12.37
C VAL A 52 4.71 -1.57 -12.75
N SER A 53 4.83 -0.71 -11.74
CA SER A 53 5.15 0.70 -11.95
C SER A 53 6.52 1.08 -11.42
N VAL A 54 7.15 2.02 -12.11
CA VAL A 54 8.44 2.61 -11.72
C VAL A 54 8.31 4.12 -11.79
N VAL A 55 8.49 4.77 -10.64
CA VAL A 55 8.39 6.23 -10.50
C VAL A 55 9.77 6.84 -10.36
N GLY A 56 10.01 7.93 -11.11
CA GLY A 56 11.28 8.65 -11.10
C GLY A 56 11.58 9.43 -9.80
N PRO A 57 12.83 9.90 -9.61
CA PRO A 57 13.34 10.57 -8.40
C PRO A 57 12.64 11.84 -7.92
N GLU A 58 11.70 12.37 -8.70
CA GLU A 58 11.02 13.65 -8.46
C GLU A 58 9.50 13.53 -8.63
N TYR A 59 8.97 12.30 -8.76
CA TYR A 59 7.55 12.04 -9.04
C TYR A 59 7.01 12.71 -10.32
N ILE A 60 7.90 13.15 -11.22
CA ILE A 60 7.53 13.82 -12.48
C ILE A 60 7.06 12.80 -13.54
N THR A 61 7.49 11.55 -13.43
CA THR A 61 7.13 10.51 -14.40
C THR A 61 6.96 9.15 -13.73
N GLU A 62 5.82 8.54 -13.99
CA GLU A 62 5.52 7.15 -13.68
C GLU A 62 5.48 6.32 -14.97
N CYS A 63 6.08 5.13 -14.93
CA CYS A 63 6.00 4.17 -16.02
C CYS A 63 5.27 2.94 -15.53
N VAL A 64 4.15 2.63 -16.17
CA VAL A 64 3.29 1.51 -15.81
C VAL A 64 3.34 0.47 -16.92
N TYR A 65 3.75 -0.74 -16.56
CA TYR A 65 3.73 -1.88 -17.46
C TYR A 65 2.60 -2.82 -17.10
N ILE A 66 1.68 -3.03 -18.03
CA ILE A 66 0.38 -3.65 -17.78
C ILE A 66 0.27 -4.95 -18.58
N PHE A 67 -0.07 -6.04 -17.91
CA PHE A 67 -0.45 -7.29 -18.55
C PHE A 67 -1.96 -7.33 -18.75
N THR A 68 -2.37 -7.55 -20.00
CA THR A 68 -3.77 -7.52 -20.40
C THR A 68 -4.18 -8.80 -21.12
N SER A 69 -5.45 -9.18 -20.99
CA SER A 69 -6.08 -10.23 -21.78
C SER A 69 -6.66 -9.69 -23.11
N ASN A 70 -6.64 -8.37 -23.32
CA ASN A 70 -7.07 -7.75 -24.57
C ASN A 70 -5.93 -7.73 -25.60
N GLU A 71 -6.03 -8.59 -26.62
CA GLU A 71 -5.02 -8.70 -27.68
C GLU A 71 -4.84 -7.40 -28.47
N GLU A 72 -5.91 -6.60 -28.64
CA GLU A 72 -5.86 -5.32 -29.38
C GLU A 72 -4.98 -4.27 -28.69
N MET A 73 -4.84 -4.37 -27.36
CA MET A 73 -4.03 -3.46 -26.56
C MET A 73 -2.53 -3.81 -26.62
N ASN A 74 -2.17 -4.96 -27.19
CA ASN A 74 -0.79 -5.43 -27.19
C ASN A 74 0.18 -4.45 -27.84
N GLY A 75 1.21 -4.03 -27.09
CA GLY A 75 2.26 -3.13 -27.58
C GLY A 75 1.85 -1.66 -27.66
N LYS A 76 0.57 -1.35 -27.34
CA LYS A 76 0.09 0.03 -27.21
C LYS A 76 0.86 0.74 -26.12
N VAL A 77 1.18 2.00 -26.39
CA VAL A 77 1.82 2.91 -25.45
C VAL A 77 1.02 4.20 -25.45
N VAL A 78 0.63 4.65 -24.27
CA VAL A 78 -0.10 5.89 -24.07
C VAL A 78 0.67 6.73 -23.08
N GLU A 79 0.87 8.00 -23.43
CA GLU A 79 1.31 9.04 -22.52
C GLU A 79 0.04 9.75 -22.05
N GLU A 80 -0.26 9.63 -20.76
CA GLU A 80 -1.37 10.32 -20.11
C GLU A 80 -0.78 11.40 -19.18
N GLY A 81 -1.35 12.59 -19.23
CA GLY A 81 -1.04 13.67 -18.31
C GLY A 81 -2.21 13.90 -17.37
N ASP A 82 -1.88 14.37 -16.16
CA ASP A 82 -2.78 15.00 -15.16
C ASP A 82 -3.35 14.11 -14.06
N TRP A 83 -2.45 13.57 -13.22
CA TRP A 83 -2.65 13.59 -11.77
C TRP A 83 -1.49 14.38 -11.14
N ASP A 84 -1.77 15.55 -10.57
CA ASP A 84 -0.81 16.40 -9.81
C ASP A 84 0.55 16.66 -10.52
N ASP A 85 0.53 17.15 -11.78
CA ASP A 85 1.73 17.46 -12.59
C ASP A 85 2.67 16.27 -12.92
N MET A 86 2.23 15.03 -12.66
CA MET A 86 2.95 13.80 -13.02
C MET A 86 2.57 13.31 -14.42
N ASN A 87 3.60 12.95 -15.21
CA ASN A 87 3.41 12.30 -16.51
C ASN A 87 3.35 10.79 -16.32
N GLU A 88 2.34 10.13 -16.87
CA GLU A 88 2.22 8.68 -16.81
C GLU A 88 2.44 8.07 -18.19
N LEU A 89 3.34 7.09 -18.27
CA LEU A 89 3.54 6.29 -19.46
C LEU A 89 3.03 4.87 -19.22
N ARG A 90 1.93 4.53 -19.87
CA ARG A 90 1.36 3.18 -19.83
C ARG A 90 1.79 2.38 -21.05
N ALA A 91 2.22 1.14 -20.82
CA ALA A 91 2.55 0.19 -21.87
C ALA A 91 1.86 -1.14 -21.61
N TRP A 92 1.10 -1.62 -22.60
CA TRP A 92 0.34 -2.86 -22.49
C TRP A 92 1.03 -4.01 -23.20
N LYS A 93 0.92 -5.20 -22.61
CA LYS A 93 1.33 -6.46 -23.20
C LYS A 93 0.23 -7.48 -23.05
N TYR A 94 -0.21 -8.02 -24.18
CA TYR A 94 -1.12 -9.15 -24.19
C TYR A 94 -0.41 -10.41 -23.66
N SER A 95 -1.10 -11.15 -22.81
CA SER A 95 -0.63 -12.45 -22.31
C SER A 95 -1.79 -13.41 -22.07
N ASN A 96 -1.59 -14.66 -22.45
CA ASN A 96 -2.50 -15.76 -22.08
C ASN A 96 -2.32 -16.19 -20.61
N ASN A 97 -1.16 -15.88 -20.02
CA ASN A 97 -0.81 -16.22 -18.63
C ASN A 97 -0.26 -14.96 -17.93
N PRO A 98 -1.10 -13.93 -17.71
CA PRO A 98 -0.63 -12.61 -17.33
C PRO A 98 0.06 -12.59 -15.97
N VAL A 99 -0.40 -13.38 -14.99
CA VAL A 99 0.21 -13.47 -13.66
C VAL A 99 1.61 -14.08 -13.68
N GLU A 100 1.82 -15.19 -14.39
CA GLU A 100 3.15 -15.82 -14.45
C GLU A 100 4.18 -14.92 -15.13
N GLU A 101 3.78 -14.27 -16.23
CA GLU A 101 4.66 -13.34 -16.93
C GLU A 101 4.92 -12.06 -16.13
N TRP A 102 3.91 -11.58 -15.40
CA TRP A 102 4.05 -10.47 -14.46
C TRP A 102 5.05 -10.79 -13.35
N MET A 103 4.98 -12.00 -12.76
CA MET A 103 5.95 -12.45 -11.75
C MET A 103 7.39 -12.45 -12.30
N GLN A 104 7.58 -12.88 -13.56
CA GLN A 104 8.89 -12.84 -14.21
C GLN A 104 9.37 -11.40 -14.43
N LEU A 105 8.49 -10.51 -14.87
CA LEU A 105 8.82 -9.10 -15.03
C LEU A 105 9.23 -8.47 -13.70
N LEU A 106 8.49 -8.71 -12.61
CA LEU A 106 8.82 -8.14 -11.31
C LEU A 106 10.24 -8.56 -10.86
N LYS A 107 10.59 -9.84 -11.02
CA LYS A 107 11.96 -10.31 -10.74
C LYS A 107 13.01 -9.53 -11.52
N HIS A 108 12.77 -9.30 -12.81
CA HIS A 108 13.68 -8.54 -13.66
C HIS A 108 13.77 -7.08 -13.24
N VAL A 109 12.65 -6.45 -12.89
CA VAL A 109 12.64 -5.06 -12.39
C VAL A 109 13.44 -4.98 -11.08
N LEU A 110 13.18 -5.86 -10.11
CA LEU A 110 13.93 -5.90 -8.85
C LEU A 110 15.44 -6.08 -9.08
N ASP A 111 15.84 -6.96 -10.00
CA ASP A 111 17.25 -7.18 -10.35
C ASP A 111 17.90 -5.93 -10.99
N ILE A 112 17.23 -5.31 -11.97
CA ILE A 112 17.72 -4.10 -12.64
C ILE A 112 17.94 -2.96 -11.65
N PHE A 113 16.97 -2.73 -10.75
CA PHE A 113 17.05 -1.68 -9.75
C PHE A 113 17.81 -2.11 -8.49
N GLN A 114 18.34 -3.34 -8.47
CA GLN A 114 19.07 -3.95 -7.34
C GLN A 114 18.31 -3.82 -6.02
N ARG A 115 16.99 -4.02 -6.07
CA ARG A 115 16.09 -3.90 -4.93
C ARG A 115 15.68 -5.26 -4.41
N GLN A 116 15.49 -5.29 -3.09
CA GLN A 116 14.88 -6.40 -2.39
C GLN A 116 13.56 -5.98 -1.73
N SER A 117 13.18 -4.71 -1.86
CA SER A 117 11.95 -4.15 -1.32
C SER A 117 11.21 -3.38 -2.41
N ILE A 118 9.90 -3.25 -2.22
CA ILE A 118 9.03 -2.42 -3.07
C ILE A 118 8.42 -1.32 -2.22
N ASN A 119 8.06 -0.21 -2.86
CA ASN A 119 7.57 0.97 -2.18
C ASN A 119 6.06 0.94 -2.02
N SER A 120 5.34 0.40 -3.01
CA SER A 120 3.88 0.30 -2.95
C SER A 120 3.42 -1.06 -3.48
N LEU A 121 2.46 -1.65 -2.77
CA LEU A 121 1.68 -2.81 -3.21
C LEU A 121 0.21 -2.43 -3.07
N SER A 122 -0.53 -2.48 -4.19
CA SER A 122 -1.98 -2.46 -4.21
C SER A 122 -2.47 -3.81 -4.74
N MET A 123 -3.50 -4.36 -4.11
CA MET A 123 -4.10 -5.61 -4.55
C MET A 123 -5.59 -5.63 -4.22
N THR A 124 -6.38 -6.05 -5.18
CA THR A 124 -7.77 -6.41 -4.99
C THR A 124 -7.88 -7.91 -4.74
N MET A 125 -8.20 -8.25 -3.50
CA MET A 125 -8.15 -9.62 -2.97
C MET A 125 -9.18 -10.56 -3.59
N ASP A 126 -10.18 -10.08 -4.33
CA ASP A 126 -11.17 -10.92 -5.00
C ASP A 126 -11.12 -10.85 -6.53
N ALA A 127 -10.19 -10.08 -7.12
CA ALA A 127 -9.99 -10.08 -8.57
C ALA A 127 -9.38 -11.39 -9.09
N PHE A 128 -8.48 -12.02 -8.32
CA PHE A 128 -7.78 -13.25 -8.69
C PHE A 128 -7.80 -14.32 -7.59
N VAL A 129 -8.99 -14.65 -7.08
CA VAL A 129 -9.17 -15.58 -5.94
C VAL A 129 -8.34 -16.86 -6.08
N ASP A 130 -8.31 -17.47 -7.26
CA ASP A 130 -7.60 -18.73 -7.52
C ASP A 130 -6.07 -18.58 -7.55
N GLN A 131 -5.56 -17.37 -7.79
CA GLN A 131 -4.13 -17.11 -7.99
C GLN A 131 -3.50 -16.31 -6.84
N ASN A 132 -4.31 -15.73 -5.94
CA ASN A 132 -3.84 -14.92 -4.81
C ASN A 132 -2.82 -15.64 -3.94
N VAL A 133 -3.03 -16.92 -3.64
CA VAL A 133 -2.08 -17.70 -2.83
C VAL A 133 -0.72 -17.76 -3.52
N SER A 134 -0.70 -18.07 -4.81
CA SER A 134 0.52 -18.12 -5.62
C SER A 134 1.23 -16.77 -5.66
N ILE A 135 0.47 -15.68 -5.85
CA ILE A 135 1.00 -14.31 -5.87
C ILE A 135 1.61 -13.93 -4.52
N ILE A 136 0.91 -14.20 -3.42
CA ILE A 136 1.39 -13.91 -2.07
C ILE A 136 2.66 -14.70 -1.76
N ASP A 137 2.69 -15.99 -2.08
CA ASP A 137 3.86 -16.84 -1.84
C ASP A 137 5.06 -16.42 -2.69
N PHE A 138 4.80 -16.01 -3.94
CA PHE A 138 5.81 -15.40 -4.79
C PHE A 138 6.35 -14.10 -4.19
N LEU A 139 5.49 -13.17 -3.76
CA LEU A 139 5.92 -11.91 -3.14
C LEU A 139 6.74 -12.16 -1.88
N LYS A 140 6.29 -13.04 -0.98
CA LYS A 140 7.04 -13.42 0.23
C LYS A 140 8.43 -13.99 -0.06
N SER A 141 8.57 -14.72 -1.17
CA SER A 141 9.83 -15.36 -1.54
C SER A 141 10.81 -14.42 -2.25
N ASN A 142 10.33 -13.34 -2.87
CA ASN A 142 11.14 -12.46 -3.73
C ASN A 142 11.25 -11.01 -3.22
N VAL A 143 10.38 -10.60 -2.30
CA VAL A 143 10.33 -9.25 -1.73
C VAL A 143 10.48 -9.33 -0.21
N LYS A 144 11.50 -8.66 0.32
CA LYS A 144 11.83 -8.62 1.76
C LYS A 144 10.91 -7.70 2.55
N SER A 145 10.54 -6.56 1.98
CA SER A 145 9.67 -5.59 2.63
C SER A 145 8.88 -4.77 1.62
N VAL A 146 7.74 -4.28 2.09
CA VAL A 146 6.82 -3.41 1.36
C VAL A 146 6.60 -2.17 2.23
N ASP A 147 6.87 -0.97 1.70
CA ASP A 147 6.75 0.26 2.50
C ASP A 147 5.28 0.67 2.69
N ARG A 148 4.47 0.58 1.64
CA ARG A 148 3.03 0.84 1.65
C ARG A 148 2.29 -0.34 1.03
N CYS A 149 1.27 -0.83 1.72
CA CYS A 149 0.40 -1.90 1.23
C CYS A 149 -1.05 -1.40 1.21
N ASN A 150 -1.84 -1.78 0.22
CA ASN A 150 -3.26 -1.47 0.07
C ASN A 150 -3.99 -2.74 -0.38
N LEU A 151 -5.01 -3.16 0.37
CA LEU A 151 -5.70 -4.44 0.14
C LEU A 151 -7.21 -4.23 0.06
N CYS A 152 -7.72 -4.11 -1.16
CA CYS A 152 -9.14 -3.85 -1.41
C CYS A 152 -9.91 -5.15 -1.70
N GLN A 153 -11.23 -5.10 -1.58
CA GLN A 153 -12.14 -6.11 -2.10
C GLN A 153 -13.16 -5.39 -3.01
N LEU A 154 -13.33 -5.83 -4.26
CA LEU A 154 -14.20 -5.21 -5.28
C LEU A 154 -15.66 -5.21 -4.82
N ARG A 155 -16.04 -4.15 -4.13
CA ARG A 155 -17.44 -3.77 -3.87
C ARG A 155 -17.65 -2.36 -3.33
N ASP A 156 -16.61 -1.52 -3.18
CA ASP A 156 -16.72 -0.07 -3.03
C ASP A 156 -15.35 0.59 -3.35
N GLU A 157 -15.34 1.56 -4.25
CA GLU A 157 -14.15 2.34 -4.63
C GLU A 157 -13.81 3.35 -3.53
N THR A 158 -12.81 3.08 -2.67
CA THR A 158 -12.17 4.13 -1.87
C THR A 158 -10.70 3.81 -1.58
N ASN A 159 -9.85 4.83 -1.66
CA ASN A 159 -8.38 4.79 -1.66
C ASN A 159 -7.73 4.90 -0.25
N LEU A 160 -6.50 4.34 -0.13
CA LEU A 160 -5.32 4.72 0.69
C LEU A 160 -5.02 4.09 2.09
N VAL A 161 -3.79 3.49 2.17
CA VAL A 161 -2.95 3.11 3.34
C VAL A 161 -3.42 1.93 4.20
N LEU A 162 -2.77 0.76 4.05
CA LEU A 162 -3.12 -0.53 4.66
C LEU A 162 -4.64 -0.70 4.83
N LEU A 163 -5.38 -0.26 3.82
CA LEU A 163 -6.81 -0.33 3.78
C LEU A 163 -7.13 -1.82 3.71
N LEU A 164 -7.70 -2.37 4.77
CA LEU A 164 -8.33 -3.68 4.74
C LEU A 164 -9.84 -3.43 4.63
N ASP A 165 -10.32 -3.12 3.42
CA ASP A 165 -11.76 -3.13 3.17
C ASP A 165 -12.22 -4.58 2.97
N ILE A 166 -12.53 -5.24 4.09
CA ILE A 166 -12.91 -6.64 4.12
C ILE A 166 -14.31 -6.76 4.68
N LYS A 167 -15.27 -6.98 3.79
CA LYS A 167 -16.69 -7.14 4.13
C LYS A 167 -17.04 -8.54 4.64
N ASN A 168 -16.04 -9.41 4.82
CA ASN A 168 -16.24 -10.76 5.32
C ASN A 168 -16.12 -10.83 6.85
N ASN A 169 -17.25 -11.01 7.54
CA ASN A 169 -17.29 -11.16 9.00
C ASN A 169 -16.52 -12.39 9.52
N ASN A 170 -16.22 -13.37 8.65
CA ASN A 170 -15.43 -14.56 9.00
C ASN A 170 -13.93 -14.37 8.69
N PHE A 171 -13.50 -13.16 8.33
CA PHE A 171 -12.10 -12.89 8.03
C PHE A 171 -11.24 -12.95 9.31
N ASN A 172 -10.23 -13.81 9.29
CA ASN A 172 -9.34 -14.06 10.43
C ASN A 172 -7.86 -13.86 10.07
N ALA A 173 -7.53 -12.70 9.49
CA ALA A 173 -6.13 -12.36 9.31
C ALA A 173 -5.51 -11.83 10.59
N LYS A 174 -4.24 -12.18 10.77
CA LYS A 174 -3.37 -11.57 11.76
C LYS A 174 -2.89 -10.23 11.23
N ILE A 175 -3.17 -9.16 11.96
CA ILE A 175 -2.63 -7.83 11.65
C ILE A 175 -1.14 -7.84 12.00
N PRO A 176 -0.25 -7.40 11.09
CA PRO A 176 1.17 -7.27 11.39
C PRO A 176 1.42 -6.37 12.61
N LYS A 177 2.49 -6.65 13.35
CA LYS A 177 2.92 -5.86 14.51
C LYS A 177 3.90 -4.76 14.12
N ASN A 178 4.06 -3.76 14.98
CA ASN A 178 4.96 -2.61 14.79
C ASN A 178 4.65 -1.79 13.53
N LEU A 179 3.37 -1.69 13.17
CA LEU A 179 2.96 -0.83 12.06
C LEU A 179 3.07 0.64 12.47
N LYS A 180 3.44 1.50 11.51
CA LYS A 180 3.40 2.95 11.73
C LYS A 180 1.96 3.45 11.68
N GLU A 181 1.19 2.94 10.73
CA GLU A 181 -0.18 3.33 10.48
C GLU A 181 -0.99 2.13 10.01
N LEU A 182 -2.25 2.05 10.45
CA LEU A 182 -3.23 1.04 10.08
C LEU A 182 -4.58 1.72 9.92
N THR A 183 -5.14 1.65 8.71
CA THR A 183 -6.47 2.20 8.40
C THR A 183 -7.39 1.07 7.95
N ILE A 184 -8.54 0.90 8.58
CA ILE A 184 -9.53 -0.13 8.23
C ILE A 184 -10.89 0.54 8.04
N LEU A 185 -11.33 0.69 6.79
CA LEU A 185 -12.59 1.39 6.49
C LEU A 185 -13.85 0.58 6.80
N GLU A 186 -13.80 -0.75 6.64
CA GLU A 186 -14.89 -1.66 7.00
C GLU A 186 -14.49 -2.53 8.18
N SER A 187 -14.24 -1.90 9.33
CA SER A 187 -13.73 -2.57 10.54
C SER A 187 -14.80 -3.36 11.32
N LYS A 188 -15.93 -3.74 10.69
CA LYS A 188 -17.00 -4.55 11.30
C LYS A 188 -16.51 -5.90 11.83
N TRP A 189 -15.46 -6.44 11.23
CA TRP A 189 -14.82 -7.70 11.60
C TRP A 189 -13.76 -7.54 12.71
N ILE A 190 -13.40 -6.30 13.08
CA ILE A 190 -12.56 -6.01 14.24
C ILE A 190 -13.43 -5.96 15.49
N GLY A 191 -13.48 -7.09 16.20
CA GLY A 191 -14.07 -7.15 17.54
C GLY A 191 -13.12 -6.61 18.62
N TYR A 192 -13.65 -6.44 19.83
CA TYR A 192 -12.90 -5.96 20.99
C TYR A 192 -11.59 -6.72 21.26
N GLU A 193 -11.62 -8.06 21.21
CA GLU A 193 -10.39 -8.85 21.45
C GLU A 193 -9.30 -8.55 20.42
N ARG A 194 -9.66 -8.35 19.14
CA ARG A 194 -8.70 -8.01 18.10
C ARG A 194 -8.16 -6.59 18.23
N LEU A 195 -8.99 -5.65 18.68
CA LEU A 195 -8.55 -4.29 18.97
C LEU A 195 -7.39 -4.28 19.99
N LEU A 196 -7.46 -5.13 21.02
CA LEU A 196 -6.41 -5.27 22.03
C LEU A 196 -5.10 -5.87 21.48
N GLU A 197 -5.17 -6.60 20.37
CA GLU A 197 -4.02 -7.21 19.71
C GLU A 197 -3.32 -6.26 18.71
N ILE A 198 -3.95 -5.14 18.34
CA ILE A 198 -3.39 -4.19 17.37
C ILE A 198 -2.14 -3.53 17.97
N ASP A 199 -1.01 -3.75 17.32
CA ASP A 199 0.26 -3.15 17.68
C ASP A 199 0.71 -2.18 16.59
N CYS A 200 0.20 -0.95 16.68
CA CYS A 200 0.40 0.11 15.71
C CYS A 200 0.47 1.48 16.39
N LYS A 201 1.22 2.43 15.81
CA LYS A 201 1.30 3.81 16.31
C LYS A 201 0.07 4.64 16.00
N SER A 202 -0.44 4.52 14.78
CA SER A 202 -1.62 5.25 14.30
C SER A 202 -2.66 4.28 13.82
N VAL A 203 -3.87 4.35 14.36
CA VAL A 203 -4.97 3.45 14.02
C VAL A 203 -6.20 4.26 13.64
N ILE A 204 -6.76 3.97 12.46
CA ILE A 204 -8.01 4.56 11.97
C ILE A 204 -8.99 3.41 11.73
N LEU A 205 -10.12 3.42 12.43
CA LEU A 205 -11.17 2.39 12.32
C LEU A 205 -12.51 3.02 11.95
N GLU A 206 -12.92 2.83 10.71
CA GLU A 206 -14.25 3.21 10.25
C GLU A 206 -15.21 2.00 10.22
N LYS A 207 -16.49 2.29 10.36
CA LYS A 207 -17.64 1.38 10.38
C LYS A 207 -17.48 0.23 11.37
N ASN A 208 -16.85 0.47 12.53
CA ASN A 208 -16.66 -0.56 13.55
C ASN A 208 -17.98 -0.94 14.24
N ARG A 209 -18.04 -2.15 14.80
CA ARG A 209 -19.18 -2.65 15.59
C ARG A 209 -18.88 -2.75 17.10
N ILE A 210 -17.84 -2.06 17.54
CA ILE A 210 -17.43 -2.07 18.95
C ILE A 210 -18.42 -1.23 19.75
N SER A 211 -18.99 -1.82 20.80
CA SER A 211 -19.98 -1.17 21.64
C SER A 211 -19.37 -0.09 22.53
N ASP A 212 -20.19 0.82 23.04
CA ASP A 212 -19.75 1.88 23.96
C ASP A 212 -19.12 1.29 25.25
N GLU A 213 -19.64 0.17 25.74
CA GLU A 213 -19.06 -0.56 26.88
C GLU A 213 -17.67 -1.13 26.56
N GLN A 214 -17.50 -1.70 25.36
CA GLN A 214 -16.20 -2.22 24.92
C GLN A 214 -15.17 -1.11 24.70
N TRP A 215 -15.59 0.02 24.12
CA TRP A 215 -14.73 1.20 24.04
C TRP A 215 -14.33 1.71 25.43
N ASN A 216 -15.26 1.75 26.38
CA ASN A 216 -14.96 2.15 27.76
C ASN A 216 -13.89 1.24 28.39
N LEU A 217 -14.02 -0.08 28.20
CA LEU A 217 -13.04 -1.06 28.68
C LEU A 217 -11.69 -0.91 28.00
N PHE A 218 -11.68 -0.70 26.67
CA PHE A 218 -10.46 -0.45 25.91
C PHE A 218 -9.71 0.77 26.45
N PHE A 219 -10.38 1.91 26.58
CA PHE A 219 -9.75 3.13 27.08
C PHE A 219 -9.23 2.98 28.51
N LYS A 220 -9.94 2.25 29.39
CA LYS A 220 -9.44 1.93 30.73
C LYS A 220 -8.13 1.16 30.68
N LYS A 221 -8.06 0.09 29.88
CA LYS A 221 -6.85 -0.73 29.71
C LYS A 221 -5.71 0.05 29.05
N TRP A 222 -6.02 0.88 28.06
CA TRP A 222 -5.00 1.65 27.35
C TRP A 222 -4.39 2.72 28.26
N ILE A 223 -5.22 3.45 29.02
CA ILE A 223 -4.76 4.47 29.99
C ILE A 223 -3.98 3.83 31.15
N SER A 224 -4.33 2.61 31.58
CA SER A 224 -3.54 1.84 32.54
C SER A 224 -2.28 1.19 31.95
N MET A 225 -1.99 1.43 30.67
CA MET A 225 -0.85 0.87 29.92
C MET A 225 -0.85 -0.66 29.85
N GLU A 226 -2.01 -1.30 30.02
CA GLU A 226 -2.17 -2.76 29.93
C GLU A 226 -2.24 -3.28 28.48
N THR A 227 -2.55 -2.41 27.52
CA THR A 227 -2.72 -2.76 26.10
C THR A 227 -2.27 -1.63 25.18
N ASN A 228 -2.05 -1.95 23.90
CA ASN A 228 -1.73 -1.00 22.82
C ASN A 228 -0.66 0.06 23.22
N GLN A 229 0.43 -0.34 23.88
CA GLN A 229 1.44 0.59 24.43
C GLN A 229 2.15 1.44 23.35
N ASN A 230 2.17 0.98 22.11
CA ASN A 230 2.74 1.71 20.97
C ASN A 230 1.76 2.69 20.33
N LEU A 231 0.47 2.67 20.71
CA LEU A 231 -0.57 3.51 20.12
C LEU A 231 -0.41 4.96 20.58
N GLU A 232 -0.21 5.84 19.60
CA GLU A 232 -0.06 7.29 19.77
C GLU A 232 -1.29 8.04 19.22
N TYR A 233 -1.98 7.48 18.22
CA TYR A 233 -3.13 8.08 17.56
C TYR A 233 -4.23 7.04 17.28
N LEU A 234 -5.47 7.36 17.65
CA LEU A 234 -6.65 6.56 17.38
C LEU A 234 -7.76 7.45 16.82
N GLU A 235 -8.22 7.13 15.61
CA GLU A 235 -9.35 7.76 14.95
C GLU A 235 -10.48 6.74 14.77
N LEU A 236 -11.69 7.19 15.07
CA LEU A 236 -12.91 6.40 14.98
C LEU A 236 -13.88 7.10 14.02
N ASP A 237 -14.91 6.37 13.58
CA ASP A 237 -16.05 6.92 12.84
C ASP A 237 -16.52 8.28 13.33
N ASN A 238 -17.15 9.02 12.42
CA ASN A 238 -17.78 10.30 12.69
C ASN A 238 -18.95 10.15 13.69
N ARG A 239 -18.60 10.08 14.98
CA ARG A 239 -19.49 9.99 16.13
C ARG A 239 -19.67 11.38 16.71
N ASP A 240 -20.87 11.68 17.19
CA ASP A 240 -21.06 12.90 17.99
C ASP A 240 -20.13 12.84 19.22
N LEU A 241 -19.23 13.81 19.32
CA LEU A 241 -18.15 13.80 20.30
C LEU A 241 -18.69 13.89 21.74
N GLU A 242 -19.74 14.68 21.95
CA GLU A 242 -20.30 14.91 23.28
C GLU A 242 -21.12 13.71 23.75
N GLU A 243 -21.89 13.10 22.84
CA GLU A 243 -22.58 11.84 23.10
C GLU A 243 -21.58 10.71 23.38
N PHE A 244 -20.54 10.57 22.56
CA PHE A 244 -19.51 9.55 22.77
C PHE A 244 -18.78 9.74 24.10
N ARG A 245 -18.42 10.97 24.45
CA ARG A 245 -17.86 11.29 25.78
C ARG A 245 -18.83 10.95 26.90
N GLY A 246 -20.11 11.27 26.74
CA GLY A 246 -21.16 11.02 27.72
C GLY A 246 -21.48 9.53 27.93
N ARG A 247 -21.28 8.68 26.92
CA ARG A 247 -21.56 7.24 26.98
C ARG A 247 -20.31 6.43 27.33
N VAL A 248 -19.19 6.73 26.68
CA VAL A 248 -17.95 5.95 26.76
C VAL A 248 -17.00 6.49 27.83
N LEU A 249 -16.89 7.81 27.97
CA LEU A 249 -15.87 8.44 28.84
C LEU A 249 -16.45 9.07 30.12
N TYR A 250 -17.72 8.81 30.45
CA TYR A 250 -18.42 9.44 31.57
C TYR A 250 -17.70 9.33 32.92
N HIS A 251 -17.10 8.17 33.19
CA HIS A 251 -16.34 7.89 34.42
C HIS A 251 -14.87 8.36 34.36
N MET A 252 -14.45 8.93 33.23
CA MET A 252 -13.07 9.36 32.93
C MET A 252 -12.97 10.88 32.72
N LYS A 253 -13.96 11.66 33.19
CA LYS A 253 -14.06 13.12 32.99
C LYS A 253 -12.78 13.92 33.31
N TRP A 254 -11.98 13.48 34.30
CA TRP A 254 -10.73 14.16 34.66
C TRP A 254 -9.61 13.96 33.62
N LEU A 255 -9.58 12.80 32.96
CA LEU A 255 -8.60 12.46 31.92
C LEU A 255 -8.91 13.15 30.59
N ILE A 256 -10.19 13.40 30.27
CA ILE A 256 -10.62 14.13 29.06
C ILE A 256 -9.97 15.52 28.97
N TYR A 257 -9.78 16.20 30.11
CA TYR A 257 -9.16 17.53 30.16
C TYR A 257 -7.66 17.50 29.82
N HIS A 258 -6.98 16.35 30.04
CA HIS A 258 -5.58 16.13 29.70
C HIS A 258 -5.40 15.48 28.33
N MET A 259 -6.43 14.80 27.81
CA MET A 259 -6.48 14.21 26.47
C MET A 259 -6.80 15.25 25.37
N LYS A 260 -6.04 16.35 25.31
CA LYS A 260 -6.07 17.31 24.18
C LYS A 260 -5.59 16.70 22.83
N TRP A 261 -5.27 15.41 22.81
CA TRP A 261 -4.62 14.72 21.69
C TRP A 261 -5.50 13.77 20.87
N LEU A 262 -6.72 13.43 21.34
CA LEU A 262 -7.44 12.28 20.78
C LEU A 262 -8.52 12.56 19.73
N VAL A 263 -8.87 13.82 19.45
CA VAL A 263 -9.86 14.15 18.40
C VAL A 263 -9.55 15.51 17.79
N LYS A 264 -8.38 15.67 17.15
CA LYS A 264 -8.06 16.92 16.48
C LYS A 264 -7.52 16.73 15.07
N LYS A 265 -8.45 16.50 14.13
CA LYS A 265 -8.36 17.10 12.79
C LYS A 265 -9.72 17.22 12.08
N PHE A 266 -10.65 17.98 12.66
CA PHE A 266 -11.58 18.75 11.82
C PHE A 266 -11.03 20.17 11.72
N PRO A 267 -10.51 20.62 10.57
CA PRO A 267 -10.50 22.03 10.26
C PRO A 267 -11.96 22.45 10.07
N GLU A 268 -12.41 23.41 10.89
CA GLU A 268 -13.56 24.22 10.53
C GLU A 268 -13.21 25.02 9.27
N LEU A 269 -14.06 24.89 8.25
CA LEU A 269 -14.13 25.67 6.99
C LEU A 269 -13.05 25.41 5.92
#